data_AF-A0A2V1CXW8-F1
#
_entry.id   AF-A0A2V1CXW8-F1
#
_cell.length_a   1.000
_cell.length_b   1.000
_cell.length_c   1.000
_cell.angle_alpha   90.00
_cell.angle_beta   90.00
_cell.angle_gamma   90.00
#
_symmetry.space_group_name_H-M   'P 1'
#
loop_
_entity.id
_entity.type
_entity.pdbx_description
1 polymer ?
#
loop_
_entity_poly.entity_id
_entity_poly.type
_entity_poly.pdbx_seq_one_letter_code
_entity_poly.pdbx_strand_id
1 'polypeptide(L)'
;MYPDETRGKQTIAQLRHGHPERLFNLTRLKIHVFEALLAWIIDRQIASTSGDDRFVSLDQKLFIFLHICATGSSYRQVAEFLQHSTQTVSRSADDLCERMGVLN
;
A
#
# COMPACT_ATOMS: atom_id res chain seq x y z
N MET A 1 22.68 1.70 -1.39
CA MET A 1 21.76 2.84 -1.17
C MET A 1 20.61 2.28 -0.34
N TYR A 2 20.55 2.64 0.95
CA TYR A 2 19.49 2.13 1.84
C TYR A 2 18.17 2.83 1.51
N PRO A 3 17.03 2.11 1.45
CA PRO A 3 15.72 2.74 1.26
C PRO A 3 15.42 3.66 2.44
N ASP A 4 15.09 4.91 2.14
CA ASP A 4 14.70 5.91 3.15
C ASP A 4 13.29 5.56 3.65
N GLU A 5 13.24 4.95 4.83
CA GLU A 5 12.04 4.44 5.50
C GLU A 5 10.94 5.50 5.70
N THR A 6 11.32 6.78 5.69
CA THR A 6 10.39 7.89 5.87
C THR A 6 9.72 8.31 4.57
N ARG A 7 10.37 8.11 3.42
CA ARG A 7 9.86 8.59 2.13
C ARG A 7 8.62 7.86 1.67
N GLY A 8 8.54 6.55 1.83
CA GLY A 8 7.35 5.79 1.49
C GLY A 8 6.13 6.25 2.31
N LYS A 9 6.31 6.41 3.63
CA LYS A 9 5.25 6.89 4.55
C LYS A 9 4.84 8.33 4.23
N GLN A 10 5.81 9.22 4.00
CA GLN A 10 5.55 10.60 3.57
C GLN A 10 4.82 10.67 2.23
N THR A 11 5.17 9.80 1.27
CA THR A 11 4.50 9.74 -0.04
C THR A 11 3.02 9.39 0.12
N ILE A 12 2.69 8.39 0.93
CA ILE A 12 1.28 8.03 1.17
C ILE A 12 0.55 9.12 1.96
N ALA A 13 1.18 9.70 2.98
CA ALA A 13 0.59 10.82 3.72
C ALA A 13 0.30 12.02 2.80
N GLN A 14 1.20 12.36 1.87
CA GLN A 14 0.99 13.41 0.88
C GLN A 14 -0.14 13.06 -0.10
N LEU A 15 -0.26 11.81 -0.55
CA LEU A 15 -1.36 11.39 -1.41
C LEU A 15 -2.72 11.51 -0.70
N ARG A 16 -2.77 11.15 0.58
CA ARG A 16 -3.99 11.23 1.40
C ARG A 16 -4.35 12.66 1.75
N HIS A 17 -3.40 13.52 2.13
CA HIS A 17 -3.73 14.85 2.65
C HIS A 17 -3.61 15.98 1.62
N GLY A 18 -2.87 15.79 0.53
CA GLY A 18 -2.58 16.85 -0.44
C GLY A 18 -3.07 16.58 -1.87
N HIS A 19 -3.29 15.32 -2.26
CA HIS A 19 -3.51 14.96 -3.67
C HIS A 19 -4.56 13.86 -3.89
N PRO A 20 -5.85 14.11 -3.57
CA PRO A 20 -6.91 13.10 -3.70
C PRO A 20 -7.10 12.59 -5.14
N GLU A 21 -6.92 13.43 -6.16
CA GLU A 21 -6.97 13.01 -7.56
C GLU A 21 -5.84 12.06 -7.92
N ARG A 22 -4.63 12.29 -7.39
CA ARG A 22 -3.49 11.43 -7.62
C ARG A 22 -3.69 10.07 -6.95
N LEU A 23 -4.24 10.06 -5.73
CA LEU A 23 -4.65 8.82 -5.06
C LEU A 23 -5.67 8.04 -5.91
N PHE A 24 -6.70 8.72 -6.43
CA PHE A 24 -7.68 8.09 -7.32
C PHE A 24 -7.05 7.56 -8.62
N ASN A 25 -6.14 8.31 -9.22
CA ASN A 25 -5.48 7.88 -10.45
C ASN A 25 -4.62 6.61 -10.25
N LEU A 26 -4.03 6.47 -9.07
CA LEU A 26 -3.16 5.34 -8.75
C LEU A 26 -3.94 4.13 -8.22
N THR A 27 -5.03 4.33 -7.47
CA THR A 27 -5.74 3.24 -6.78
C THR A 27 -7.15 2.98 -7.31
N ARG A 28 -7.69 3.87 -8.15
CA ARG A 28 -9.09 3.92 -8.61
C ARG A 28 -10.13 4.05 -7.50
N LEU A 29 -9.70 4.36 -6.27
CA LEU A 29 -10.59 4.63 -5.15
C LEU A 29 -10.61 6.12 -4.82
N LYS A 30 -11.80 6.64 -4.50
CA LYS A 30 -11.93 7.95 -3.86
C LYS A 30 -11.34 7.86 -2.46
N ILE A 31 -10.78 8.96 -1.97
CA ILE A 31 -10.11 9.01 -0.67
C ILE A 31 -10.95 8.46 0.49
N HIS A 32 -12.23 8.83 0.60
CA HIS A 32 -13.11 8.34 1.66
C HIS A 32 -13.33 6.82 1.58
N VAL A 33 -13.32 6.22 0.38
CA VAL A 33 -13.43 4.76 0.20
C VAL A 33 -12.13 4.08 0.60
N PHE A 34 -10.98 4.67 0.23
CA PHE A 34 -9.67 4.19 0.67
C PHE A 34 -9.57 4.18 2.20
N GLU A 35 -9.99 5.26 2.86
CA GLU A 35 -9.96 5.36 4.32
C GLU A 35 -10.95 4.42 5.01
N ALA A 36 -12.15 4.26 4.45
CA ALA A 36 -13.12 3.30 4.95
C ALA A 36 -12.61 1.85 4.83
N LEU A 37 -11.96 1.52 3.72
CA LEU A 37 -11.35 0.20 3.51
C LEU A 37 -10.18 -0.03 4.48
N LEU A 38 -9.32 0.97 4.68
CA LEU A 38 -8.25 0.90 5.66
C LEU A 38 -8.79 0.65 7.08
N ALA A 39 -9.82 1.40 7.48
CA ALA A 39 -10.47 1.23 8.78
C ALA A 39 -11.07 -0.19 8.92
N TRP A 40 -11.70 -0.70 7.87
CA TRP A 40 -12.28 -2.04 7.83
C TRP A 40 -11.22 -3.15 7.98
N ILE A 41 -10.04 -2.99 7.36
CA ILE A 41 -8.90 -3.93 7.50
C ILE A 41 -8.36 -3.92 8.93
N ILE A 42 -8.23 -2.73 9.54
CA ILE A 42 -7.76 -2.57 10.93
C ILE A 42 -8.75 -3.21 11.91
N ASP A 43 -10.04 -2.90 11.77
CA ASP A 43 -11.11 -3.40 12.64
C ASP A 43 -11.18 -4.93 12.66
N ARG A 44 -11.00 -5.57 11.50
CA ARG A 44 -11.01 -7.03 11.36
C ARG A 44 -9.67 -7.70 11.65
N GLN A 45 -8.63 -6.93 12.00
CA GLN A 45 -7.26 -7.43 12.18
C GLN A 45 -6.77 -8.28 10.99
N ILE A 46 -7.26 -7.96 9.78
CA ILE A 46 -6.99 -8.72 8.56
C ILE A 46 -5.50 -8.73 8.29
N ALA A 47 -4.83 -7.59 8.50
CA ALA A 47 -3.39 -7.46 8.45
C ALA A 47 -2.85 -6.99 9.81
N SER A 48 -1.80 -7.66 10.28
CA SER A 48 -1.07 -7.30 11.49
C SER A 48 0.17 -6.52 11.10
N THR A 49 0.50 -5.48 11.87
CA THR A 49 1.84 -4.86 11.90
C THR A 49 2.83 -5.79 12.61
N SER A 50 3.05 -7.00 12.10
CA SER A 50 3.99 -7.97 12.71
C SER A 50 5.44 -7.52 12.48
N GLY A 51 6.39 -7.86 13.35
CA GLY A 51 7.71 -7.22 13.52
C GLY A 51 8.64 -6.95 12.30
N ASP A 52 8.37 -7.50 11.11
CA ASP A 52 9.00 -7.13 9.83
C ASP A 52 8.33 -5.92 9.12
N ASP A 53 7.14 -5.52 9.56
CA ASP A 53 6.33 -4.39 9.04
C ASP A 53 6.78 -3.01 9.50
N ARG A 54 7.89 -2.92 10.24
CA ARG A 54 8.44 -1.60 10.66
C ARG A 54 8.67 -0.67 9.46
N PHE A 55 8.93 -1.26 8.30
CA PHE A 55 9.29 -0.57 7.06
C PHE A 55 8.09 -0.20 6.16
N VAL A 56 6.95 -0.89 6.26
CA VAL A 56 5.77 -0.65 5.40
C VAL A 56 4.52 -0.57 6.27
N SER A 57 3.93 0.62 6.38
CA SER A 57 2.68 0.82 7.12
C SER A 57 1.50 0.18 6.40
N LEU A 58 0.42 -0.09 7.13
CA LEU A 58 -0.75 -0.77 6.58
C LEU A 58 -1.40 0.00 5.43
N ASP A 59 -1.42 1.32 5.49
CA ASP A 59 -1.90 2.17 4.39
C ASP A 59 -0.99 2.10 3.15
N GLN A 60 0.33 1.94 3.32
CA GLN A 60 1.24 1.64 2.21
C GLN A 60 0.95 0.27 1.60
N LYS A 61 0.74 -0.77 2.42
CA LYS A 61 0.39 -2.11 1.92
C LYS A 61 -0.91 -2.08 1.12
N LEU A 62 -1.94 -1.42 1.67
CA LEU A 62 -3.22 -1.22 0.98
C LEU A 62 -3.04 -0.46 -0.33
N PHE A 63 -2.25 0.61 -0.34
CA PHE A 63 -1.94 1.37 -1.55
C PHE A 63 -1.24 0.49 -2.59
N ILE A 64 -0.23 -0.28 -2.20
CA ILE A 64 0.52 -1.19 -3.09
C ILE A 64 -0.45 -2.16 -3.76
N PHE A 65 -1.24 -2.88 -2.96
CA PHE A 65 -2.23 -3.85 -3.44
C PHE A 65 -3.19 -3.20 -4.44
N LEU A 66 -3.83 -2.09 -4.06
CA LEU A 66 -4.78 -1.40 -4.92
C LEU A 66 -4.13 -0.87 -6.19
N HIS A 67 -2.91 -0.34 -6.11
CA HIS A 67 -2.23 0.19 -7.29
C HIS A 67 -1.95 -0.92 -8.31
N ILE A 68 -1.44 -2.06 -7.86
CA ILE A 68 -1.19 -3.23 -8.71
C ILE A 68 -2.50 -3.73 -9.33
N CYS A 69 -3.55 -3.93 -8.53
CA CYS A 69 -4.84 -4.43 -9.01
C CYS A 69 -5.52 -3.45 -9.98
N ALA A 70 -5.40 -2.14 -9.73
CA ALA A 70 -6.12 -1.13 -10.49
C ALA A 70 -5.45 -0.74 -11.80
N THR A 71 -4.12 -0.83 -11.90
CA THR A 71 -3.37 -0.38 -13.07
C THR A 71 -2.54 -1.46 -13.74
N GLY A 72 -2.43 -2.65 -13.17
CA GLY A 72 -1.53 -3.71 -13.65
C GLY A 72 -0.05 -3.32 -13.55
N SER A 73 0.29 -2.37 -12.67
CA SER A 73 1.67 -1.93 -12.46
C SER A 73 2.55 -3.09 -11.98
N SER A 74 3.76 -3.19 -12.53
CA SER A 74 4.75 -4.14 -12.04
C SER A 74 5.24 -3.77 -10.63
N TYR A 75 5.62 -4.78 -9.83
CA TYR A 75 6.21 -4.55 -8.50
C TYR A 75 7.42 -3.61 -8.53
N ARG A 76 8.18 -3.62 -9.62
CA ARG A 76 9.33 -2.73 -9.83
C ARG A 76 8.90 -1.26 -9.91
N GLN A 77 7.86 -0.94 -10.68
CA GLN A 77 7.37 0.43 -10.81
C GLN A 77 6.87 0.97 -9.47
N VAL A 78 6.16 0.13 -8.71
CA VAL A 78 5.67 0.50 -7.38
C VAL A 78 6.81 0.66 -6.38
N ALA A 79 7.84 -0.18 -6.46
CA ALA A 79 9.05 -0.10 -5.65
C ALA A 79 9.84 1.19 -5.92
N GLU A 80 10.01 1.58 -7.18
CA GLU A 80 10.62 2.84 -7.57
C GLU A 80 9.80 4.05 -7.06
N PHE A 81 8.47 3.97 -7.16
CA PHE A 81 7.55 5.01 -6.68
C PHE A 81 7.64 5.22 -5.16
N LEU A 82 7.64 4.13 -4.37
CA LEU A 82 7.67 4.20 -2.91
C LEU A 82 9.09 4.22 -2.33
N GLN A 83 10.11 4.11 -3.18
CA GLN A 83 11.52 3.96 -2.79
C GLN A 83 11.78 2.77 -1.85
N HIS A 84 11.05 1.67 -2.06
CA HIS A 84 11.26 0.40 -1.39
C HIS A 84 11.97 -0.60 -2.31
N SER A 85 12.44 -1.71 -1.74
CA SER A 85 12.91 -2.83 -2.56
C SER A 85 11.72 -3.55 -3.23
N THR A 86 11.94 -4.12 -4.41
CA THR A 86 10.92 -4.94 -5.08
C THR A 86 10.47 -6.12 -4.23
N GLN A 87 11.37 -6.69 -3.42
CA GLN A 87 11.06 -7.77 -2.48
C GLN A 87 10.10 -7.30 -1.38
N THR A 88 10.31 -6.09 -0.86
CA THR A 88 9.43 -5.48 0.15
C THR A 88 8.02 -5.23 -0.43
N VAL A 89 7.94 -4.71 -1.65
CA VAL A 89 6.66 -4.44 -2.33
C VAL A 89 5.90 -5.73 -2.64
N SER A 90 6.57 -6.75 -3.20
CA SER A 90 5.96 -8.05 -3.49
C SER A 90 5.42 -8.71 -2.22
N ARG A 91 6.24 -8.83 -1.16
CA ARG A 91 5.77 -9.37 0.13
C ARG A 91 4.56 -8.61 0.69
N SER A 92 4.55 -7.28 0.56
CA SER A 92 3.44 -6.46 1.04
C SER A 92 2.15 -6.69 0.23
N ALA A 93 2.28 -6.87 -1.08
CA ALA A 93 1.15 -7.18 -1.96
C ALA A 93 0.60 -8.59 -1.68
N ASP A 94 1.50 -9.58 -1.59
CA ASP A 94 1.14 -10.99 -1.36
C ASP A 94 0.46 -11.17 0.01
N ASP A 95 1.01 -10.57 1.08
CA ASP A 95 0.43 -10.57 2.43
C ASP A 95 -1.00 -10.03 2.41
N LEU A 96 -1.26 -8.90 1.73
CA LEU A 96 -2.60 -8.34 1.65
C LEU A 96 -3.53 -9.18 0.76
N CYS A 97 -3.04 -9.75 -0.34
CA CYS A 97 -3.80 -10.66 -1.22
C CYS A 97 -4.31 -11.89 -0.46
N GLU A 98 -3.42 -12.56 0.28
CA GLU A 98 -3.75 -13.75 1.08
C GLU A 98 -4.77 -13.40 2.17
N ARG A 99 -4.54 -12.31 2.90
CA ARG A 99 -5.41 -11.89 4.01
C ARG A 99 -6.78 -11.43 3.55
N MET A 100 -6.89 -10.87 2.35
CA MET A 100 -8.16 -10.50 1.72
C MET A 100 -8.89 -11.70 1.10
N GLY A 101 -8.27 -12.89 1.07
CA GLY A 101 -8.86 -14.10 0.47
C GLY A 101 -8.97 -14.05 -1.05
N VAL A 102 -8.10 -13.28 -1.71
CA VAL A 102 -8.10 -13.08 -3.17
C VAL A 102 -7.39 -14.22 -3.91
N LEU A 103 -6.50 -14.95 -3.22
CA LEU A 103 -5.87 -16.17 -3.70
C LEU A 103 -6.42 -17.36 -2.87
N ASN A 104 -7.11 -18.29 -3.53
CA ASN A 104 -7.50 -19.60 -3.00
C ASN A 104 -6.69 -20.69 -3.70
#